data_AF-A0A8T4KAE0-F1
#
_entry.id   AF-A0A8T4KAE0-F1
#
_cell.length_a   1.000
_cell.length_b   1.000
_cell.length_c   1.000
_cell.angle_alpha   90.00
_cell.angle_beta   90.00
_cell.angle_gamma   90.00
#
_symmetry.space_group_name_H-M   'P 1'
#
loop_
_entity.id
_entity.type
_entity.pdbx_description
1 polymer ?
#
loop_
_entity_poly.entity_id
_entity_poly.type
_entity_poly.pdbx_seq_one_letter_code
_entity_poly.pdbx_strand_id
1 'polypeptide(L)'
;MEKNIFVIAALAISILVTLFTFGPNFMISLAGFIVVLLVAGGLYFTKHLDKRESLLVVVLWFVFVICFYLYFSSGVQLAKGQGTVLSDNWFNALNWVRNNTAECTVVATYWDPGHFITGIGRRAVVFDGASQGDLYTRPSSSVQEGLVVEKHDSNINHIVLYKDGNKTTARIQDISTTLLTSNETLAVEILKEYRKPGCNEMYYIASADLIGKSTWWTYFATWNPVDKRGTPYVYSTVPLGQARPDIRQNAIIYTYPISQQESFVLYDSNGTLTVFFQQQDVPEPLKVEKFLYFDQTGQGRLYTQSDAKIQGLVWIEPGNRAILFIPPQLENAMFTRMFLFNGQGLEKFEYVNNWGGEVKLYKVKFD
;
A
#
# COMPACT_ATOMS: atom_id res chain seq x y z
N MET A 1 -12.80 25.01 57.79
CA MET A 1 -12.09 23.72 57.73
C MET A 1 -12.75 22.73 56.77
N GLU A 2 -14.07 22.57 56.81
CA GLU A 2 -14.82 21.65 55.91
C GLU A 2 -14.66 21.93 54.40
N LYS A 3 -14.48 23.20 53.99
CA LYS A 3 -14.32 23.58 52.57
C LYS A 3 -13.04 23.04 51.90
N ASN A 4 -11.97 22.82 52.66
CA ASN A 4 -10.70 22.30 52.10
C ASN A 4 -10.75 20.78 51.94
N ILE A 5 -11.55 20.09 52.75
CA ILE A 5 -11.69 18.62 52.72
C ILE A 5 -12.31 18.17 51.41
N PHE A 6 -13.28 18.90 50.87
CA PHE A 6 -13.93 18.55 49.61
C PHE A 6 -13.01 18.70 48.39
N VAL A 7 -12.19 19.75 48.36
CA VAL A 7 -11.21 19.98 47.27
C VAL A 7 -10.09 18.94 47.35
N ILE A 8 -9.61 18.63 48.55
CA ILE A 8 -8.59 17.60 48.78
C ILE A 8 -9.14 16.20 48.41
N ALA A 9 -10.40 15.90 48.76
CA ALA A 9 -11.04 14.64 48.39
C ALA A 9 -11.25 14.53 46.88
N ALA A 10 -11.65 15.60 46.20
CA ALA A 10 -11.77 15.62 44.74
C ALA A 10 -10.39 15.46 44.05
N LEU A 11 -9.34 16.10 44.58
CA LEU A 11 -7.98 15.92 44.08
C LEU A 11 -7.48 14.48 44.31
N ALA A 12 -7.75 13.91 45.49
CA ALA A 12 -7.37 12.55 45.83
C ALA A 12 -8.09 11.51 44.98
N ILE A 13 -9.40 11.66 44.75
CA ILE A 13 -10.17 10.79 43.85
C ILE A 13 -9.69 10.96 42.41
N SER A 14 -9.39 12.18 41.97
CA SER A 14 -8.83 12.45 40.64
C SER A 14 -7.46 11.76 40.46
N ILE A 15 -6.57 11.88 41.44
CA ILE A 15 -5.26 11.21 41.45
C ILE A 15 -5.45 9.68 41.47
N LEU A 16 -6.38 9.15 42.25
CA LEU A 16 -6.66 7.70 42.31
C LEU A 16 -7.25 7.16 41.01
N VAL A 17 -8.18 7.87 40.37
CA VAL A 17 -8.70 7.51 39.04
C VAL A 17 -7.58 7.57 38.00
N THR A 18 -6.70 8.57 38.09
CA THR A 18 -5.53 8.70 37.21
C THR A 18 -4.58 7.53 37.42
N LEU A 19 -4.20 7.22 38.68
CA LEU A 19 -3.33 6.11 39.08
C LEU A 19 -3.86 4.73 38.67
N PHE A 20 -5.17 4.50 38.82
CA PHE A 20 -5.83 3.23 38.48
C PHE A 20 -6.00 3.03 36.96
N THR A 21 -5.86 4.09 36.18
CA THR A 21 -6.00 4.06 34.71
C THR A 21 -4.67 4.16 33.95
N PHE A 22 -3.50 4.17 34.62
CA PHE A 22 -2.17 3.98 34.01
C PHE A 22 -1.94 2.55 33.45
N GLY A 23 -2.98 1.91 32.93
CA GLY A 23 -2.88 0.98 31.82
C GLY A 23 -2.76 1.74 30.48
N PRO A 24 -2.92 1.07 29.33
CA PRO A 24 -2.55 1.57 27.98
C PRO A 24 -3.30 2.82 27.45
N ASN A 25 -4.10 3.50 28.29
CA ASN A 25 -5.00 4.57 27.87
C ASN A 25 -4.70 5.91 28.55
N PHE A 26 -3.42 6.28 28.66
CA PHE A 26 -2.95 7.56 29.22
C PHE A 26 -3.77 8.78 28.75
N MET A 27 -4.16 8.82 27.47
CA MET A 27 -4.93 9.91 26.89
C MET A 27 -6.37 10.00 27.41
N ILE A 28 -7.02 8.86 27.71
CA ILE A 28 -8.38 8.83 28.27
C ILE A 28 -8.34 9.29 29.73
N SER A 29 -7.31 8.87 30.47
CA SER A 29 -7.07 9.29 31.85
C SER A 29 -6.79 10.79 31.95
N LEU A 30 -5.95 11.31 31.04
CA LEU A 30 -5.63 12.74 30.96
C LEU A 30 -6.88 13.56 30.61
N ALA A 31 -7.70 13.08 29.67
CA ALA A 31 -8.98 13.71 29.33
C ALA A 31 -9.94 13.73 30.52
N GLY A 32 -10.09 12.62 31.24
CA GLY A 32 -10.90 12.54 32.46
C GLY A 32 -10.40 13.48 33.55
N PHE A 33 -9.09 13.55 33.77
CA PHE A 33 -8.45 14.46 34.73
C PHE A 33 -8.71 15.94 34.39
N ILE A 34 -8.56 16.31 33.11
CA ILE A 34 -8.87 17.66 32.62
C ILE A 34 -10.35 17.99 32.83
N VAL A 35 -11.26 17.06 32.52
CA VAL A 35 -12.71 17.27 32.75
C VAL A 35 -13.01 17.49 34.23
N VAL A 36 -12.42 16.70 35.13
CA VAL A 36 -12.59 16.87 36.59
C VAL A 36 -12.04 18.22 37.06
N LEU A 37 -10.86 18.64 36.58
CA LEU A 37 -10.30 19.96 36.90
C LEU A 37 -11.18 21.10 36.38
N LEU A 38 -11.74 20.97 35.17
CA LEU A 38 -12.64 21.96 34.59
C LEU A 38 -13.97 22.04 35.34
N VAL A 39 -14.52 20.90 35.79
CA VAL A 39 -15.75 20.86 36.62
C VAL A 39 -15.48 21.47 38.00
N ALA A 40 -14.38 21.09 38.66
CA ALA A 40 -14.01 21.63 39.97
C ALA A 40 -13.71 23.14 39.88
N GLY A 41 -13.00 23.58 38.85
CA GLY A 41 -12.76 24.98 38.54
C GLY A 41 -14.06 25.74 38.27
N GLY A 42 -14.93 25.21 37.40
CA GLY A 42 -16.24 25.79 37.10
C GLY A 42 -17.10 25.98 38.35
N LEU A 43 -17.23 24.94 39.18
CA LEU A 43 -17.97 24.99 40.45
C LEU A 43 -17.36 25.94 41.49
N TYR A 44 -16.03 26.12 41.47
CA TYR A 44 -15.34 27.09 42.31
C TYR A 44 -15.63 28.52 41.85
N PHE A 45 -15.57 28.79 40.54
CA PHE A 45 -15.84 30.11 39.97
C PHE A 45 -17.32 30.49 40.05
N THR A 46 -18.27 29.57 39.87
CA THR A 46 -19.71 29.86 39.97
C THR A 46 -20.17 30.38 41.34
N LYS A 47 -19.36 30.20 42.40
CA LYS A 47 -19.64 30.79 43.72
C LYS A 47 -19.31 32.28 43.81
N HIS A 48 -18.55 32.81 42.86
CA HIS A 48 -18.13 34.20 42.78
C HIS A 48 -18.72 34.96 41.58
N LEU A 49 -19.54 34.27 40.78
CA LEU A 49 -20.16 34.77 39.56
C LEU A 49 -21.65 34.96 39.77
N ASP A 50 -22.25 35.88 39.02
CA ASP A 50 -23.69 36.05 39.04
C ASP A 50 -24.42 34.87 38.32
N LYS A 51 -25.76 34.85 38.38
CA LYS A 51 -26.56 33.77 37.76
C LYS A 51 -26.38 33.69 36.24
N ARG A 52 -26.14 34.80 35.56
CA ARG A 52 -26.01 34.87 34.09
C ARG A 52 -24.64 34.37 33.64
N GLU A 53 -23.60 34.76 34.35
CA GLU A 53 -22.22 34.31 34.15
C GLU A 53 -22.08 32.81 34.44
N SER A 54 -22.71 32.33 35.52
CA SER A 54 -22.73 30.90 35.86
C SER A 54 -23.40 30.05 34.79
N LEU A 55 -24.54 30.52 34.24
CA LEU A 55 -25.21 29.84 33.13
C LEU A 55 -24.33 29.78 31.88
N LEU A 56 -23.65 30.87 31.55
CA LEU A 56 -22.75 30.94 30.40
C LEU A 56 -21.56 29.97 30.53
N VAL A 57 -20.97 29.85 31.72
CA VAL A 57 -19.88 28.89 31.99
C VAL A 57 -20.36 27.45 31.81
N VAL A 58 -21.56 27.11 32.30
CA VAL A 58 -22.14 25.77 32.12
C VAL A 58 -22.40 25.45 30.65
N VAL A 59 -22.93 26.41 29.89
CA VAL A 59 -23.17 26.25 28.44
C VAL A 59 -21.84 26.06 27.71
N LEU A 60 -20.82 26.89 27.97
CA LEU A 60 -19.51 26.76 27.35
C LEU A 60 -18.83 25.44 27.70
N TRP A 61 -18.98 24.96 28.94
CA TRP A 61 -18.47 23.66 29.35
C TRP A 61 -19.17 22.52 28.62
N PHE A 62 -20.50 22.57 28.48
CA PHE A 62 -21.26 21.56 27.76
C PHE A 62 -20.88 21.52 26.27
N VAL A 63 -20.70 22.70 25.65
CA VAL A 63 -20.19 22.83 24.29
C VAL A 63 -18.79 22.21 24.18
N PHE A 64 -17.89 22.50 25.12
CA PHE A 64 -16.54 21.92 25.15
C PHE A 64 -16.57 20.39 25.25
N VAL A 65 -17.39 19.82 26.14
CA VAL A 65 -17.53 18.36 26.30
C VAL A 65 -18.06 17.71 25.02
N ILE A 66 -19.06 18.32 24.37
CA ILE A 66 -19.59 17.83 23.09
C ILE A 66 -18.51 17.88 22.00
N CYS A 67 -17.82 19.01 21.85
CA CYS A 67 -16.73 19.14 20.89
C CYS A 67 -15.65 18.09 21.16
N PHE A 68 -15.20 17.95 22.41
CA PHE A 68 -14.21 16.96 22.79
C PHE A 68 -14.66 15.53 22.45
N TYR A 69 -15.90 15.15 22.76
CA TYR A 69 -16.44 13.83 22.44
C TYR A 69 -16.48 13.55 20.93
N LEU A 70 -16.94 14.52 20.13
CA LEU A 70 -17.03 14.38 18.67
C LEU A 70 -15.64 14.21 18.01
N TYR A 71 -14.62 14.93 18.49
CA TYR A 71 -13.27 14.84 17.96
C TYR A 71 -12.48 13.64 18.50
N PHE A 72 -12.64 13.28 19.78
CA PHE A 72 -11.87 12.20 20.39
C PHE A 72 -12.39 10.81 20.01
N SER A 73 -13.72 10.64 19.91
CA SER A 73 -14.33 9.35 19.57
C SER A 73 -13.93 8.89 18.16
N SER A 74 -13.95 9.79 17.18
CA SER A 74 -13.51 9.51 15.81
C SER A 74 -12.01 9.16 15.76
N GLY A 75 -11.16 9.88 16.52
CA GLY A 75 -9.74 9.58 16.63
C GLY A 75 -9.45 8.18 17.20
N VAL A 76 -10.17 7.77 18.26
CA VAL A 76 -10.01 6.42 18.85
C VAL A 76 -10.45 5.32 17.88
N GLN A 77 -11.55 5.53 17.15
CA GLN A 77 -12.02 4.54 16.17
C GLN A 77 -11.05 4.41 15.00
N LEU A 78 -10.49 5.53 14.52
CA LEU A 78 -9.46 5.52 13.49
C LEU A 78 -8.21 4.78 13.97
N ALA A 79 -7.73 5.07 15.20
CA ALA A 79 -6.56 4.41 15.76
C ALA A 79 -6.75 2.90 15.94
N LYS A 80 -7.93 2.45 16.40
CA LYS A 80 -8.26 1.02 16.50
C LYS A 80 -8.30 0.33 15.14
N GLY A 81 -8.70 1.06 14.09
CA GLY A 81 -8.75 0.54 12.72
C GLY A 81 -7.40 0.52 11.99
N GLN A 82 -6.39 1.26 12.45
CA GLN A 82 -5.10 1.39 11.75
C GLN A 82 -4.13 0.24 12.00
N GLY A 83 -4.24 -0.49 13.11
CA GLY A 83 -3.36 -1.62 13.43
C GLY A 83 -1.87 -1.25 13.48
N THR A 84 -0.99 -2.25 13.47
CA THR A 84 0.45 -2.04 13.25
C THR A 84 0.76 -2.02 11.76
N VAL A 85 1.74 -1.20 11.36
CA VAL A 85 2.24 -1.18 9.96
C VAL A 85 2.74 -2.56 9.51
N LEU A 86 3.25 -3.35 10.45
CA LEU A 86 3.66 -4.74 10.22
C LEU A 86 2.49 -5.68 10.56
N SER A 87 1.93 -6.36 9.55
CA SER A 87 0.93 -7.40 9.74
C SER A 87 1.55 -8.72 10.22
N ASP A 88 0.72 -9.65 10.70
CA ASP A 88 1.17 -11.00 11.03
C ASP A 88 1.73 -11.74 9.80
N ASN A 89 1.18 -11.49 8.61
CA ASN A 89 1.70 -12.07 7.36
C ASN A 89 3.13 -11.58 7.09
N TRP A 90 3.38 -10.28 7.22
CA TRP A 90 4.74 -9.73 7.10
C TRP A 90 5.67 -10.28 8.16
N PHE A 91 5.24 -10.31 9.43
CA PHE A 91 6.06 -10.84 10.51
C PHE A 91 6.45 -12.31 10.26
N ASN A 92 5.50 -13.13 9.82
CA ASN A 92 5.73 -14.53 9.49
C ASN A 92 6.65 -14.69 8.27
N ALA A 93 6.46 -13.89 7.23
CA ALA A 93 7.31 -13.88 6.04
C ALA A 93 8.77 -13.55 6.37
N LEU A 94 9.00 -12.51 7.19
CA LEU A 94 10.34 -12.09 7.57
C LEU A 94 11.03 -13.09 8.49
N ASN A 95 10.30 -13.73 9.42
CA ASN A 95 10.84 -14.83 10.21
C ASN A 95 11.18 -16.05 9.34
N TRP A 96 10.37 -16.35 8.32
CA TRP A 96 10.70 -17.40 7.36
C TRP A 96 12.01 -17.07 6.63
N VAL A 97 12.15 -15.84 6.10
CA VAL A 97 13.39 -15.38 5.44
C VAL A 97 14.59 -15.53 6.37
N ARG A 98 14.48 -15.10 7.63
CA ARG A 98 15.55 -15.22 8.62
C ARG A 98 16.00 -16.65 8.87
N ASN A 99 15.05 -17.59 8.92
CA ASN A 99 15.32 -18.96 9.34
C ASN A 99 15.67 -19.90 8.17
N ASN A 100 15.35 -19.53 6.92
CA ASN A 100 15.45 -20.42 5.76
C ASN A 100 16.41 -19.94 4.66
N THR A 101 17.09 -18.81 4.83
CA THR A 101 18.03 -18.28 3.84
C THR A 101 19.42 -18.08 4.45
N ALA A 102 20.49 -17.92 3.67
CA ALA A 102 21.81 -17.63 4.21
C ALA A 102 21.92 -16.18 4.72
N GLU A 103 22.74 -15.90 5.74
CA GLU A 103 22.90 -14.54 6.28
C GLU A 103 23.43 -13.52 5.25
N CYS A 104 24.19 -14.01 4.25
CA CYS A 104 24.66 -13.21 3.13
C CYS A 104 23.55 -12.82 2.14
N THR A 105 22.38 -13.47 2.19
CA THR A 105 21.30 -13.30 1.23
C THR A 105 20.81 -11.85 1.24
N VAL A 106 20.57 -11.35 0.03
CA VAL A 106 19.92 -10.05 -0.20
C VAL A 106 18.46 -10.31 -0.56
N VAL A 107 17.57 -9.50 -0.01
CA VAL A 107 16.15 -9.48 -0.35
C VAL A 107 15.86 -8.20 -1.12
N ALA A 108 15.44 -8.35 -2.37
CA ALA A 108 15.05 -7.26 -3.24
C ALA A 108 13.53 -7.01 -3.13
N THR A 109 13.18 -5.75 -2.93
CA THR A 109 11.81 -5.22 -3.03
C THR A 109 11.93 -3.69 -2.97
N TYR A 110 10.81 -2.98 -3.03
CA TYR A 110 10.82 -1.53 -2.88
C TYR A 110 11.28 -1.10 -1.47
N TRP A 111 11.54 0.19 -1.23
CA TRP A 111 12.26 0.61 -0.02
C TRP A 111 11.48 0.45 1.29
N ASP A 112 10.15 0.55 1.25
CA ASP A 112 9.29 0.67 2.43
C ASP A 112 9.53 -0.43 3.49
N PRO A 113 9.54 -1.74 3.17
CA PRO A 113 9.78 -2.79 4.16
C PRO A 113 11.26 -2.97 4.53
N GLY A 114 12.19 -2.16 3.98
CA GLY A 114 13.63 -2.39 4.09
C GLY A 114 14.16 -2.49 5.53
N HIS A 115 13.68 -1.64 6.43
CA HIS A 115 14.04 -1.72 7.86
C HIS A 115 13.45 -2.94 8.58
N PHE A 116 12.27 -3.42 8.17
CA PHE A 116 11.71 -4.65 8.73
C PHE A 116 12.48 -5.87 8.23
N ILE A 117 12.88 -5.90 6.95
CA ILE A 117 13.68 -6.97 6.38
C ILE A 117 15.04 -7.06 7.08
N THR A 118 15.71 -5.93 7.30
CA THR A 118 17.01 -5.91 7.99
C THR A 118 16.86 -6.23 9.49
N GLY A 119 15.87 -5.66 10.18
CA GLY A 119 15.68 -5.85 11.63
C GLY A 119 15.14 -7.23 12.02
N ILE A 120 14.12 -7.72 11.33
CA ILE A 120 13.43 -8.98 11.64
C ILE A 120 13.99 -10.11 10.78
N GLY A 121 14.05 -9.90 9.47
CA GLY A 121 14.57 -10.89 8.51
C GLY A 121 16.08 -11.12 8.63
N ARG A 122 16.83 -10.18 9.24
CA ARG A 122 18.29 -10.22 9.33
C ARG A 122 18.96 -10.45 7.97
N ARG A 123 18.40 -9.88 6.90
CA ARG A 123 18.96 -9.91 5.55
C ARG A 123 19.21 -8.53 5.04
N ALA A 124 20.23 -8.41 4.18
CA ALA A 124 20.48 -7.15 3.50
C ALA A 124 19.38 -6.88 2.48
N VAL A 125 19.19 -5.61 2.18
CA VAL A 125 18.27 -5.15 1.14
C VAL A 125 19.05 -4.37 0.10
N VAL A 126 18.47 -4.23 -1.09
CA VAL A 126 19.04 -3.37 -2.13
C VAL A 126 19.07 -1.92 -1.64
N PHE A 127 17.95 -1.45 -1.08
CA PHE A 127 17.82 -0.12 -0.49
C PHE A 127 16.66 -0.10 0.52
N ASP A 128 16.68 0.87 1.44
CA ASP A 128 15.63 1.10 2.42
C ASP A 128 15.30 2.60 2.55
N GLY A 129 14.49 2.95 3.55
CA GLY A 129 14.03 4.32 3.78
C GLY A 129 15.15 5.33 4.00
N ALA A 130 16.31 4.91 4.50
CA ALA A 130 17.47 5.78 4.73
C ALA A 130 18.37 5.93 3.48
N SER A 131 18.22 5.04 2.48
CA SER A 131 19.07 5.00 1.28
C SER A 131 18.29 5.23 -0.02
N GLN A 132 17.13 5.90 0.03
CA GLN A 132 16.28 6.14 -1.16
C GLN A 132 16.97 6.99 -2.23
N GLY A 133 17.77 7.96 -1.80
CA GLY A 133 18.55 8.85 -2.67
C GLY A 133 19.94 8.32 -3.03
N ASP A 134 20.30 7.13 -2.56
CA ASP A 134 21.67 6.63 -2.70
C ASP A 134 21.95 6.14 -4.13
N LEU A 135 23.12 6.53 -4.62
CA LEU A 135 23.69 6.02 -5.85
C LEU A 135 24.49 4.74 -5.57
N TYR A 136 24.51 3.85 -6.56
CA TYR A 136 25.27 2.62 -6.53
C TYR A 136 26.33 2.61 -7.61
N THR A 137 27.59 2.84 -7.21
CA THR A 137 28.76 2.81 -8.10
C THR A 137 29.44 1.45 -8.03
N ARG A 138 29.76 0.90 -9.20
CA ARG A 138 30.45 -0.39 -9.35
C ARG A 138 31.39 -0.38 -10.56
N PRO A 139 32.45 -1.22 -10.56
CA PRO A 139 33.31 -1.36 -11.73
C PRO A 139 32.51 -1.80 -12.96
N SER A 140 32.90 -1.31 -14.13
CA SER A 140 32.28 -1.60 -15.41
C SER A 140 33.34 -1.82 -16.48
N SER A 141 33.13 -2.81 -17.34
CA SER A 141 33.96 -3.03 -18.54
C SER A 141 33.52 -2.20 -19.74
N SER A 142 32.46 -1.40 -19.61
CA SER A 142 31.97 -0.52 -20.67
C SER A 142 33.00 0.56 -20.98
N VAL A 143 33.22 0.83 -22.27
CA VAL A 143 34.06 1.93 -22.77
C VAL A 143 33.31 3.26 -22.85
N GLN A 144 32.03 3.28 -22.46
CA GLN A 144 31.22 4.50 -22.46
C GLN A 144 31.69 5.45 -21.36
N GLU A 145 31.50 6.75 -21.59
CA GLU A 145 31.83 7.82 -20.66
C GLU A 145 30.71 8.86 -20.66
N GLY A 146 30.36 9.38 -19.48
CA GLY A 146 29.28 10.34 -19.29
C GLY A 146 27.93 9.71 -18.95
N LEU A 147 26.90 10.55 -18.96
CA LEU A 147 25.53 10.17 -18.64
C LEU A 147 24.85 9.53 -19.86
N VAL A 148 24.40 8.29 -19.71
CA VAL A 148 23.73 7.49 -20.73
C VAL A 148 22.31 7.17 -20.27
N VAL A 149 21.37 7.22 -21.22
CA VAL A 149 19.98 6.78 -21.02
C VAL A 149 19.78 5.50 -21.82
N GLU A 150 19.78 4.37 -21.13
CA GLU A 150 19.51 3.06 -21.69
C GLU A 150 17.98 2.88 -21.82
N LYS A 151 17.50 2.70 -23.06
CA LYS A 151 16.07 2.55 -23.34
C LYS A 151 15.69 1.07 -23.39
N HIS A 152 14.67 0.69 -22.65
CA HIS A 152 14.16 -0.70 -22.60
C HIS A 152 12.69 -0.79 -23.07
N ASP A 153 12.16 -2.02 -23.11
CA ASP A 153 10.74 -2.27 -23.39
C ASP A 153 9.87 -1.58 -22.32
N SER A 154 8.68 -1.10 -22.69
CA SER A 154 7.75 -0.36 -21.80
C SER A 154 8.11 1.11 -21.47
N ASN A 155 8.80 1.82 -22.36
CA ASN A 155 9.22 3.22 -22.16
C ASN A 155 10.09 3.43 -20.90
N ILE A 156 10.75 2.36 -20.46
CA ILE A 156 11.69 2.41 -19.35
C ILE A 156 12.97 3.11 -19.82
N ASN A 157 13.40 4.11 -19.04
CA ASN A 157 14.62 4.86 -19.26
C ASN A 157 15.54 4.60 -18.09
N HIS A 158 16.54 3.74 -18.26
CA HIS A 158 17.51 3.43 -17.22
C HIS A 158 18.69 4.39 -17.31
N ILE A 159 18.87 5.24 -16.30
CA ILE A 159 19.90 6.27 -16.30
C ILE A 159 21.17 5.70 -15.68
N VAL A 160 22.25 5.79 -16.45
CA VAL A 160 23.54 5.24 -16.08
C VAL A 160 24.62 6.28 -16.28
N LEU A 161 25.41 6.55 -15.24
CA LEU A 161 26.62 7.34 -15.36
C LEU A 161 27.82 6.41 -15.49
N TYR A 162 28.49 6.45 -16.64
CA TYR A 162 29.79 5.83 -16.82
C TYR A 162 30.89 6.85 -16.58
N LYS A 163 31.81 6.55 -15.66
CA LYS A 163 32.94 7.44 -15.36
C LYS A 163 34.12 6.67 -14.79
N ASP A 164 35.31 6.89 -15.34
CA ASP A 164 36.58 6.31 -14.85
C ASP A 164 36.52 4.76 -14.72
N GLY A 165 35.88 4.10 -15.69
CA GLY A 165 35.68 2.64 -15.66
C GLY A 165 34.65 2.15 -14.64
N ASN A 166 33.83 3.04 -14.08
CA ASN A 166 32.73 2.69 -13.18
C ASN A 166 31.37 2.98 -13.81
N LYS A 167 30.38 2.16 -13.46
CA LYS A 167 28.95 2.37 -13.72
C LYS A 167 28.26 2.82 -12.45
N THR A 168 27.47 3.89 -12.51
CA THR A 168 26.69 4.40 -11.38
C THR A 168 25.21 4.50 -11.76
N THR A 169 24.33 3.94 -10.92
CA THR A 169 22.87 3.99 -11.08
C THR A 169 22.20 4.42 -9.77
N ALA A 170 20.95 4.87 -9.82
CA ALA A 170 20.15 5.11 -8.63
C ALA A 170 19.42 3.82 -8.22
N ARG A 171 19.58 3.38 -6.96
CA ARG A 171 18.99 2.12 -6.49
C ARG A 171 17.47 2.09 -6.60
N ILE A 172 16.83 3.24 -6.37
CA ILE A 172 15.39 3.38 -6.51
C ILE A 172 14.93 3.16 -7.95
N GLN A 173 15.70 3.62 -8.94
CA GLN A 173 15.40 3.39 -10.35
C GLN A 173 15.65 1.93 -10.72
N ASP A 174 16.74 1.33 -10.24
CA ASP A 174 17.06 -0.08 -10.48
C ASP A 174 15.91 -1.01 -10.05
N ILE A 175 15.46 -0.90 -8.79
CA ILE A 175 14.35 -1.72 -8.30
C ILE A 175 13.02 -1.37 -8.98
N SER A 176 12.77 -0.08 -9.22
CA SER A 176 11.59 0.36 -9.97
C SER A 176 11.51 -0.27 -11.36
N THR A 177 12.65 -0.34 -12.06
CA THR A 177 12.78 -1.02 -13.35
C THR A 177 12.48 -2.51 -13.22
N THR A 178 13.01 -3.18 -12.18
CA THR A 178 12.73 -4.62 -11.94
C THR A 178 11.26 -4.91 -11.63
N LEU A 179 10.50 -3.93 -11.11
CA LEU A 179 9.05 -4.04 -10.90
C LEU A 179 8.26 -3.85 -12.20
N LEU A 180 8.66 -2.87 -13.04
CA LEU A 180 7.91 -2.44 -14.23
C LEU A 180 8.20 -3.27 -15.49
N THR A 181 9.44 -3.71 -15.70
CA THR A 181 9.83 -4.35 -16.98
C THR A 181 9.03 -5.62 -17.27
N SER A 182 8.79 -5.91 -18.55
CA SER A 182 8.35 -7.23 -19.02
C SER A 182 9.52 -8.18 -19.27
N ASN A 183 10.75 -7.66 -19.33
CA ASN A 183 11.94 -8.42 -19.63
C ASN A 183 12.56 -9.00 -18.33
N GLU A 184 12.34 -10.30 -18.13
CA GLU A 184 12.87 -11.03 -16.97
C GLU A 184 14.41 -11.00 -16.93
N THR A 185 15.07 -11.04 -18.09
CA THR A 185 16.54 -10.98 -18.17
C THR A 185 17.06 -9.63 -17.70
N LEU A 186 16.42 -8.52 -18.08
CA LEU A 186 16.78 -7.19 -17.60
C LEU A 186 16.66 -7.11 -16.07
N ALA A 187 15.54 -7.59 -15.51
CA ALA A 187 15.35 -7.60 -14.07
C ALA A 187 16.46 -8.40 -13.36
N VAL A 188 16.80 -9.58 -13.87
CA VAL A 188 17.87 -10.42 -13.33
C VAL A 188 19.25 -9.76 -13.47
N GLU A 189 19.56 -9.14 -14.61
CA GLU A 189 20.84 -8.43 -14.82
C GLU A 189 21.05 -7.29 -13.82
N ILE A 190 20.00 -6.51 -13.54
CA ILE A 190 20.03 -5.48 -12.50
C ILE A 190 20.25 -6.11 -11.11
N LEU A 191 19.48 -7.14 -10.78
CA LEU A 191 19.56 -7.80 -9.47
C LEU A 191 20.91 -8.51 -9.24
N LYS A 192 21.55 -9.03 -10.29
CA LYS A 192 22.87 -9.67 -10.23
C LYS A 192 23.92 -8.76 -9.60
N GLU A 193 23.83 -7.45 -9.83
CA GLU A 193 24.79 -6.44 -9.37
C GLU A 193 24.73 -6.15 -7.86
N TYR A 194 23.64 -6.53 -7.19
CA TYR A 194 23.43 -6.32 -5.76
C TYR A 194 23.77 -7.52 -4.88
N ARG A 195 24.23 -8.62 -5.47
CA ARG A 195 24.62 -9.82 -4.72
C ARG A 195 25.86 -9.55 -3.87
N LYS A 196 25.89 -10.15 -2.68
CA LYS A 196 27.10 -10.15 -1.85
C LYS A 196 28.10 -11.21 -2.36
N PRO A 197 29.41 -10.94 -2.25
CA PRO A 197 30.43 -11.94 -2.56
C PRO A 197 30.18 -13.26 -1.81
N GLY A 198 30.29 -14.39 -2.52
CA GLY A 198 30.07 -15.72 -1.94
C GLY A 198 28.60 -16.09 -1.72
N CYS A 199 27.63 -15.26 -2.13
CA CYS A 199 26.21 -15.54 -2.00
C CYS A 199 25.56 -15.76 -3.36
N ASN A 200 25.11 -17.00 -3.61
CA ASN A 200 24.43 -17.34 -4.86
C ASN A 200 22.92 -17.11 -4.81
N GLU A 201 22.37 -16.80 -3.64
CA GLU A 201 20.93 -16.66 -3.43
C GLU A 201 20.51 -15.20 -3.23
N MET A 202 19.47 -14.81 -3.95
CA MET A 202 18.71 -13.58 -3.71
C MET A 202 17.24 -13.94 -3.73
N TYR A 203 16.46 -13.25 -2.90
CA TYR A 203 15.01 -13.38 -2.91
C TYR A 203 14.36 -12.06 -3.28
N TYR A 204 13.17 -12.12 -3.86
CA TYR A 204 12.38 -10.98 -4.28
C TYR A 204 11.02 -11.01 -3.60
N ILE A 205 10.61 -9.90 -2.97
CA ILE A 205 9.29 -9.78 -2.35
C ILE A 205 8.38 -8.93 -3.24
N ALA A 206 7.24 -9.51 -3.62
CA ALA A 206 6.11 -8.80 -4.20
C ALA A 206 4.99 -8.72 -3.16
N SER A 207 4.64 -7.51 -2.73
CA SER A 207 3.66 -7.29 -1.66
C SER A 207 2.48 -6.43 -2.10
N ALA A 208 1.35 -6.58 -1.41
CA ALA A 208 0.08 -5.95 -1.77
C ALA A 208 0.13 -4.42 -1.74
N ASP A 209 0.93 -3.82 -0.87
CA ASP A 209 1.07 -2.37 -0.75
C ASP A 209 1.68 -1.72 -2.01
N LEU A 210 2.43 -2.49 -2.81
CA LEU A 210 3.00 -2.02 -4.08
C LEU A 210 1.94 -1.73 -5.15
N ILE A 211 0.72 -2.25 -5.00
CA ILE A 211 -0.43 -1.89 -5.84
C ILE A 211 -0.72 -0.39 -5.70
N GLY A 212 -0.95 0.07 -4.46
CA GLY A 212 -1.25 1.48 -4.18
C GLY A 212 -0.06 2.43 -4.38
N LYS A 213 1.16 1.88 -4.42
CA LYS A 213 2.40 2.64 -4.61
C LYS A 213 2.87 2.64 -6.07
N SER A 214 2.11 2.08 -7.00
CA SER A 214 2.54 1.96 -8.40
C SER A 214 2.85 3.27 -9.08
N THR A 215 2.17 4.34 -8.70
CA THR A 215 2.48 5.70 -9.13
C THR A 215 3.97 6.02 -9.02
N TRP A 216 4.63 5.62 -7.92
CA TRP A 216 6.00 6.01 -7.64
C TRP A 216 7.04 5.13 -8.31
N TRP A 217 6.94 3.81 -8.17
CA TRP A 217 7.94 2.94 -8.80
C TRP A 217 7.82 2.97 -10.33
N THR A 218 6.64 3.20 -10.91
CA THR A 218 6.53 3.43 -12.36
C THR A 218 7.15 4.77 -12.78
N TYR A 219 6.96 5.81 -11.98
CA TYR A 219 7.54 7.12 -12.20
C TYR A 219 9.07 7.07 -12.21
N PHE A 220 9.68 6.39 -11.23
CA PHE A 220 11.15 6.27 -11.18
C PHE A 220 11.70 5.37 -12.29
N ALA A 221 11.01 4.28 -12.65
CA ALA A 221 11.42 3.41 -13.76
C ALA A 221 11.40 4.12 -15.12
N THR A 222 10.51 5.09 -15.31
CA THR A 222 10.33 5.83 -16.58
C THR A 222 10.98 7.21 -16.58
N TRP A 223 11.65 7.60 -15.48
CA TRP A 223 12.21 8.93 -15.31
C TRP A 223 13.20 9.28 -16.43
N ASN A 224 12.93 10.39 -17.12
CA ASN A 224 13.77 10.93 -18.19
C ASN A 224 14.55 12.16 -17.67
N PRO A 225 15.90 12.18 -17.78
CA PRO A 225 16.69 13.32 -17.30
C PRO A 225 16.54 14.57 -18.19
N VAL A 226 16.10 14.43 -19.44
CA VAL A 226 15.86 15.54 -20.36
C VAL A 226 14.58 16.29 -19.96
N ASP A 227 13.48 15.56 -19.80
CA ASP A 227 12.17 16.14 -19.45
C ASP A 227 12.02 16.38 -17.95
N LYS A 228 12.95 15.85 -17.14
CA LYS A 228 12.94 15.86 -15.67
C LYS A 228 11.61 15.35 -15.11
N ARG A 229 11.11 14.28 -15.70
CA ARG A 229 9.80 13.71 -15.35
C ARG A 229 9.74 12.22 -15.67
N GLY A 230 9.08 11.48 -14.78
CA GLY A 230 8.61 10.12 -15.04
C GLY A 230 7.12 10.09 -15.41
N THR A 231 6.69 9.00 -16.03
CA THR A 231 5.29 8.73 -16.35
C THR A 231 4.73 7.75 -15.31
N PRO A 232 3.82 8.21 -14.42
CA PRO A 232 3.21 7.33 -13.43
C PRO A 232 2.12 6.47 -14.08
N TYR A 233 2.08 5.19 -13.71
CA TYR A 233 0.98 4.26 -14.01
C TYR A 233 0.39 3.72 -12.71
N VAL A 234 -0.94 3.61 -12.67
CA VAL A 234 -1.69 3.30 -11.45
C VAL A 234 -2.47 2.01 -11.63
N TYR A 235 -2.35 1.08 -10.69
CA TYR A 235 -3.36 0.05 -10.50
C TYR A 235 -4.55 0.65 -9.75
N SER A 236 -5.72 0.64 -10.37
CA SER A 236 -6.92 1.23 -9.75
C SER A 236 -7.74 0.14 -9.08
N THR A 237 -7.65 0.05 -7.75
CA THR A 237 -8.53 -0.81 -6.96
C THR A 237 -9.88 -0.12 -6.78
N VAL A 238 -10.95 -0.74 -7.26
CA VAL A 238 -12.31 -0.20 -7.19
C VAL A 238 -13.19 -1.15 -6.39
N PRO A 239 -13.64 -0.78 -5.17
CA PRO A 239 -14.51 -1.62 -4.38
C PRO A 239 -15.91 -1.69 -5.00
N LEU A 240 -16.63 -2.76 -4.68
CA LEU A 240 -18.03 -2.91 -5.04
C LEU A 240 -18.86 -1.79 -4.40
N GLY A 241 -19.54 -1.00 -5.22
CA GLY A 241 -20.51 0.00 -4.74
C GLY A 241 -21.88 -0.62 -4.53
N GLN A 242 -22.35 -1.43 -5.48
CA GLN A 242 -23.67 -2.04 -5.43
C GLN A 242 -23.71 -3.36 -6.20
N ALA A 243 -24.45 -4.34 -5.68
CA ALA A 243 -24.90 -5.52 -6.43
C ALA A 243 -26.42 -5.53 -6.51
N ARG A 244 -26.99 -5.80 -7.68
CA ARG A 244 -28.45 -5.89 -7.89
C ARG A 244 -28.82 -7.01 -8.85
N PRO A 245 -29.92 -7.74 -8.64
CA PRO A 245 -30.41 -8.71 -9.60
C PRO A 245 -31.00 -8.00 -10.84
N ASP A 246 -30.78 -8.56 -12.01
CA ASP A 246 -31.51 -8.28 -13.24
C ASP A 246 -32.37 -9.50 -13.62
N ILE A 247 -33.65 -9.42 -13.27
CA ILE A 247 -34.64 -10.47 -13.48
C ILE A 247 -34.86 -10.71 -14.98
N ARG A 248 -34.65 -9.70 -15.84
CA ARG A 248 -34.90 -9.84 -17.29
C ARG A 248 -33.82 -10.66 -17.99
N GLN A 249 -32.58 -10.55 -17.52
CA GLN A 249 -31.43 -11.25 -18.10
C GLN A 249 -30.99 -12.46 -17.27
N ASN A 250 -31.73 -12.78 -16.20
CA ASN A 250 -31.36 -13.80 -15.20
C ASN A 250 -29.88 -13.65 -14.77
N ALA A 251 -29.50 -12.43 -14.41
CA ALA A 251 -28.12 -12.05 -14.12
C ALA A 251 -28.01 -11.25 -12.81
N ILE A 252 -26.82 -11.20 -12.23
CA ILE A 252 -26.49 -10.24 -11.16
C ILE A 252 -25.60 -9.15 -11.77
N ILE A 253 -25.96 -7.89 -11.52
CA ILE A 253 -25.20 -6.73 -11.96
C ILE A 253 -24.41 -6.20 -10.76
N TYR A 254 -23.09 -6.16 -10.90
CA TYR A 254 -22.18 -5.53 -9.94
C TYR A 254 -21.69 -4.21 -10.52
N THR A 255 -21.74 -3.15 -9.73
CA THR A 255 -21.33 -1.80 -10.12
C THR A 255 -20.17 -1.34 -9.24
N TYR A 256 -19.06 -0.98 -9.88
CA TYR A 256 -17.82 -0.51 -9.27
C TYR A 256 -17.61 0.96 -9.64
N PRO A 257 -18.02 1.91 -8.78
CA PRO A 257 -17.94 3.33 -9.09
C PRO A 257 -16.51 3.84 -9.03
N ILE A 258 -16.04 4.49 -10.11
CA ILE A 258 -14.77 5.23 -10.12
C ILE A 258 -15.02 6.68 -9.71
N SER A 259 -16.10 7.27 -10.22
CA SER A 259 -16.54 8.62 -9.92
C SER A 259 -18.07 8.65 -9.83
N GLN A 260 -18.66 9.84 -9.66
CA GLN A 260 -20.11 9.99 -9.70
C GLN A 260 -20.70 9.69 -11.09
N GLN A 261 -19.88 9.71 -12.14
CA GLN A 261 -20.33 9.62 -13.53
C GLN A 261 -19.78 8.39 -14.27
N GLU A 262 -18.86 7.66 -13.65
CA GLU A 262 -18.11 6.57 -14.29
C GLU A 262 -18.07 5.34 -13.39
N SER A 263 -18.35 4.19 -13.97
CA SER A 263 -18.31 2.92 -13.26
C SER A 263 -17.95 1.76 -14.17
N PHE A 264 -17.27 0.75 -13.63
CA PHE A 264 -17.27 -0.56 -14.25
C PHE A 264 -18.55 -1.29 -13.87
N VAL A 265 -19.14 -1.98 -14.84
CA VAL A 265 -20.34 -2.79 -14.68
C VAL A 265 -20.02 -4.21 -15.10
N LEU A 266 -20.22 -5.13 -14.18
CA LEU A 266 -20.01 -6.55 -14.36
C LEU A 266 -21.38 -7.25 -14.37
N TYR A 267 -21.68 -7.97 -15.44
CA TYR A 267 -22.84 -8.83 -15.54
C TYR A 267 -22.41 -10.28 -15.28
N ASP A 268 -23.04 -10.91 -14.29
CA ASP A 268 -22.91 -12.33 -13.98
C ASP A 268 -24.16 -13.08 -14.44
N SER A 269 -24.05 -13.75 -15.58
CA SER A 269 -25.11 -14.60 -16.14
C SER A 269 -24.78 -16.07 -15.86
N ASN A 270 -25.21 -16.56 -14.69
CA ASN A 270 -24.99 -17.94 -14.23
C ASN A 270 -23.50 -18.38 -14.25
N GLY A 271 -22.61 -17.52 -13.76
CA GLY A 271 -21.17 -17.78 -13.66
C GLY A 271 -20.36 -17.38 -14.89
N THR A 272 -21.01 -16.93 -15.97
CA THR A 272 -20.32 -16.27 -17.10
C THR A 272 -20.32 -14.78 -16.87
N LEU A 273 -19.12 -14.22 -16.71
CA LEU A 273 -18.92 -12.81 -16.44
C LEU A 273 -18.66 -12.01 -17.72
N THR A 274 -19.24 -10.81 -17.81
CA THR A 274 -18.90 -9.81 -18.84
C THR A 274 -18.74 -8.44 -18.21
N VAL A 275 -17.73 -7.69 -18.67
CA VAL A 275 -17.36 -6.39 -18.10
C VAL A 275 -17.51 -5.28 -19.12
N PHE A 276 -18.12 -4.19 -18.67
CA PHE A 276 -18.23 -2.94 -19.40
C PHE A 276 -17.81 -1.77 -18.54
N PHE A 277 -17.57 -0.64 -19.19
CA PHE A 277 -17.36 0.65 -18.58
C PHE A 277 -18.50 1.59 -18.97
N GLN A 278 -19.22 2.10 -17.98
CA GLN A 278 -20.35 2.99 -18.15
C GLN A 278 -19.92 4.42 -17.82
N GLN A 279 -20.23 5.34 -18.73
CA GLN A 279 -20.11 6.79 -18.53
C GLN A 279 -21.50 7.43 -18.62
N GLN A 280 -21.78 8.46 -17.83
CA GLN A 280 -23.09 9.11 -17.79
C GLN A 280 -23.51 9.69 -19.16
N ASP A 281 -22.57 10.27 -19.90
CA ASP A 281 -22.82 10.94 -21.18
C ASP A 281 -22.77 9.99 -22.40
N VAL A 282 -22.46 8.72 -22.19
CA VAL A 282 -22.39 7.69 -23.25
C VAL A 282 -23.53 6.70 -23.04
N PRO A 283 -24.55 6.68 -23.93
CA PRO A 283 -25.73 5.83 -23.76
C PRO A 283 -25.39 4.33 -23.74
N GLU A 284 -24.43 3.94 -24.58
CA GLU A 284 -24.02 2.54 -24.74
C GLU A 284 -22.81 2.21 -23.85
N PRO A 285 -22.82 1.08 -23.13
CA PRO A 285 -21.69 0.66 -22.32
C PRO A 285 -20.44 0.40 -23.18
N LEU A 286 -19.30 0.95 -22.77
CA LEU A 286 -18.03 0.78 -23.45
C LEU A 286 -17.40 -0.56 -23.11
N LYS A 287 -16.95 -1.30 -24.13
CA LYS A 287 -16.23 -2.56 -23.92
C LYS A 287 -14.85 -2.30 -23.33
N VAL A 288 -14.49 -3.14 -22.35
CA VAL A 288 -13.15 -3.25 -21.79
C VAL A 288 -12.39 -4.34 -22.55
N GLU A 289 -11.14 -4.05 -22.91
CA GLU A 289 -10.30 -4.91 -23.75
C GLU A 289 -10.13 -6.29 -23.14
N LYS A 290 -9.73 -6.37 -21.87
CA LYS A 290 -9.53 -7.64 -21.18
C LYS A 290 -10.19 -7.64 -19.82
N PHE A 291 -10.66 -8.81 -19.41
CA PHE A 291 -11.03 -9.06 -18.03
C PHE A 291 -10.67 -10.49 -17.63
N LEU A 292 -10.25 -10.64 -16.39
CA LEU A 292 -9.90 -11.91 -15.77
C LEU A 292 -10.79 -12.15 -14.57
N TYR A 293 -11.40 -13.32 -14.50
CA TYR A 293 -12.10 -13.79 -13.30
C TYR A 293 -11.75 -15.23 -12.97
N PHE A 294 -12.12 -15.68 -11.79
CA PHE A 294 -11.90 -17.06 -11.35
C PHE A 294 -13.23 -17.80 -11.40
N ASP A 295 -13.24 -18.96 -12.08
CA ASP A 295 -14.42 -19.82 -12.08
C ASP A 295 -14.61 -20.54 -10.73
N GLN A 296 -15.68 -21.32 -10.61
CA GLN A 296 -16.00 -22.03 -9.36
C GLN A 296 -14.92 -23.03 -8.91
N THR A 297 -14.00 -23.43 -9.81
CA THR A 297 -12.87 -24.30 -9.49
C THR A 297 -11.64 -23.51 -9.01
N GLY A 298 -11.70 -22.18 -9.03
CA GLY A 298 -10.59 -21.29 -8.75
C GLY A 298 -9.65 -21.11 -9.94
N GLN A 299 -10.01 -21.58 -11.14
CA GLN A 299 -9.20 -21.40 -12.33
C GLN A 299 -9.46 -20.02 -12.94
N GLY A 300 -8.38 -19.27 -13.19
CA GLY A 300 -8.45 -17.97 -13.86
C GLY A 300 -8.86 -18.12 -15.32
N ARG A 301 -9.82 -17.30 -15.76
CA ARG A 301 -10.32 -17.21 -17.13
C ARG A 301 -10.09 -15.81 -17.66
N LEU A 302 -9.22 -15.69 -18.67
CA LEU A 302 -8.95 -14.44 -19.36
C LEU A 302 -9.85 -14.33 -20.58
N TYR A 303 -10.57 -13.22 -20.68
CA TYR A 303 -11.38 -12.87 -21.83
C TYR A 303 -10.82 -11.63 -22.49
N THR A 304 -10.80 -11.64 -23.82
CA THR A 304 -10.39 -10.50 -24.65
C THR A 304 -11.55 -10.13 -25.57
N GLN A 305 -11.96 -8.87 -25.53
CA GLN A 305 -13.02 -8.33 -26.39
C GLN A 305 -12.40 -7.56 -27.57
N SER A 306 -12.91 -7.78 -28.78
CA SER A 306 -12.57 -6.95 -29.93
C SER A 306 -13.23 -5.56 -29.82
N ASP A 307 -12.64 -4.57 -30.48
CA ASP A 307 -13.19 -3.21 -30.63
C ASP A 307 -13.41 -2.47 -29.29
N ALA A 308 -12.64 -2.84 -28.28
CA ALA A 308 -12.71 -2.23 -26.96
C ALA A 308 -12.26 -0.76 -26.97
N LYS A 309 -13.05 0.10 -26.31
CA LYS A 309 -12.72 1.52 -26.13
C LYS A 309 -11.88 1.78 -24.88
N ILE A 310 -12.01 0.91 -23.87
CA ILE A 310 -11.20 0.95 -22.66
C ILE A 310 -10.11 -0.11 -22.78
N GLN A 311 -8.88 0.36 -22.98
CA GLN A 311 -7.69 -0.50 -23.08
C GLN A 311 -7.19 -0.86 -21.69
N GLY A 312 -6.75 -2.10 -21.50
CA GLY A 312 -6.32 -2.61 -20.20
C GLY A 312 -7.05 -3.88 -19.75
N LEU A 313 -6.65 -4.36 -18.57
CA LEU A 313 -7.17 -5.56 -17.94
C LEU A 313 -7.95 -5.22 -16.67
N VAL A 314 -9.19 -5.71 -16.57
CA VAL A 314 -9.94 -5.73 -15.31
C VAL A 314 -9.74 -7.08 -14.64
N TRP A 315 -8.98 -7.12 -13.55
CA TRP A 315 -8.81 -8.30 -12.71
C TRP A 315 -9.90 -8.30 -11.62
N ILE A 316 -10.74 -9.33 -11.62
CA ILE A 316 -11.90 -9.44 -10.73
C ILE A 316 -11.52 -10.31 -9.53
N GLU A 317 -11.67 -9.76 -8.33
CA GLU A 317 -11.40 -10.47 -7.09
C GLU A 317 -12.41 -11.62 -6.90
N PRO A 318 -11.97 -12.82 -6.44
CA PRO A 318 -12.88 -13.88 -6.06
C PRO A 318 -13.96 -13.39 -5.07
N GLY A 319 -15.23 -13.51 -5.45
CA GLY A 319 -16.35 -13.00 -4.66
C GLY A 319 -16.88 -11.63 -5.09
N ASN A 320 -16.31 -11.03 -6.15
CA ASN A 320 -16.81 -9.83 -6.82
C ASN A 320 -16.92 -8.61 -5.86
N ARG A 321 -16.09 -8.53 -4.80
CA ARG A 321 -16.16 -7.41 -3.85
C ARG A 321 -15.27 -6.25 -4.24
N ALA A 322 -14.31 -6.49 -5.12
CA ALA A 322 -13.51 -5.45 -5.74
C ALA A 322 -13.05 -5.88 -7.14
N ILE A 323 -12.67 -4.89 -7.92
CA ILE A 323 -11.88 -5.10 -9.14
C ILE A 323 -10.57 -4.34 -9.04
N LEU A 324 -9.60 -4.78 -9.80
CA LEU A 324 -8.34 -4.09 -10.04
C LEU A 324 -8.24 -3.79 -11.53
N PHE A 325 -8.33 -2.52 -11.90
CA PHE A 325 -8.06 -2.10 -13.27
C PHE A 325 -6.55 -1.90 -13.46
N ILE A 326 -6.01 -2.56 -14.48
CA ILE A 326 -4.60 -2.61 -14.83
C ILE A 326 -4.44 -1.98 -16.21
N PRO A 327 -3.77 -0.83 -16.32
CA PRO A 327 -3.52 -0.21 -17.63
C PRO A 327 -2.54 -1.06 -18.46
N PRO A 328 -2.56 -0.96 -19.81
CA PRO A 328 -1.76 -1.81 -20.70
C PRO A 328 -0.26 -1.87 -20.35
N GLN A 329 0.30 -0.76 -19.87
CA GLN A 329 1.71 -0.63 -19.50
C GLN A 329 2.10 -1.50 -18.30
N LEU A 330 1.13 -1.92 -17.49
CA LEU A 330 1.34 -2.71 -16.28
C LEU A 330 0.95 -4.18 -16.45
N GLU A 331 0.24 -4.56 -17.52
CA GLU A 331 -0.27 -5.92 -17.69
C GLU A 331 0.83 -6.99 -17.64
N ASN A 332 1.95 -6.71 -18.30
CA ASN A 332 3.07 -7.66 -18.40
C ASN A 332 4.23 -7.34 -17.45
N ALA A 333 4.07 -6.35 -16.56
CA ALA A 333 5.08 -5.98 -15.59
C ALA A 333 5.48 -7.19 -14.73
N MET A 334 6.77 -7.29 -14.37
CA MET A 334 7.26 -8.30 -13.42
C MET A 334 6.43 -8.31 -12.14
N PHE A 335 6.09 -7.14 -11.58
CA PHE A 335 5.23 -7.06 -10.40
C PHE A 335 3.85 -7.69 -10.63
N THR A 336 3.19 -7.41 -11.75
CA THR A 336 1.88 -8.01 -12.08
C THR A 336 1.98 -9.53 -12.15
N ARG A 337 2.97 -10.05 -12.87
CA ARG A 337 3.17 -11.50 -13.03
C ARG A 337 3.48 -12.19 -11.70
N MET A 338 4.36 -11.62 -10.89
CA MET A 338 4.65 -12.14 -9.56
C MET A 338 3.42 -12.02 -8.66
N PHE A 339 2.93 -10.80 -8.43
CA PHE A 339 1.93 -10.56 -7.41
C PHE A 339 0.54 -11.09 -7.77
N LEU A 340 0.01 -10.86 -8.96
CA LEU A 340 -1.36 -11.27 -9.31
C LEU A 340 -1.42 -12.70 -9.86
N PHE A 341 -0.36 -13.15 -10.53
CA PHE A 341 -0.34 -14.43 -11.24
C PHE A 341 0.62 -15.47 -10.65
N ASN A 342 1.10 -15.26 -9.42
CA ASN A 342 2.00 -16.18 -8.71
C ASN A 342 3.29 -16.52 -9.49
N GLY A 343 3.75 -15.62 -10.37
CA GLY A 343 4.92 -15.83 -11.23
C GLY A 343 4.68 -16.77 -12.40
N GLN A 344 3.43 -17.03 -12.80
CA GLN A 344 3.14 -17.86 -13.96
C GLN A 344 3.85 -17.31 -15.21
N GLY A 345 4.61 -18.18 -15.88
CA GLY A 345 5.39 -17.84 -17.07
C GLY A 345 6.74 -17.17 -16.79
N LEU A 346 7.16 -17.04 -15.52
CA LEU A 346 8.51 -16.62 -15.13
C LEU A 346 9.40 -17.86 -14.97
N GLU A 347 10.61 -17.81 -15.53
CA GLU A 347 11.57 -18.92 -15.46
C GLU A 347 12.68 -18.66 -14.44
N LYS A 348 13.07 -17.39 -14.30
CA LYS A 348 14.13 -16.90 -13.42
C LYS A 348 13.65 -16.43 -12.05
N PHE A 349 12.33 -16.35 -11.82
CA PHE A 349 11.75 -16.04 -10.51
C PHE A 349 10.89 -17.21 -10.03
N GLU A 350 11.49 -18.06 -9.19
CA GLU A 350 10.83 -19.24 -8.65
C GLU A 350 9.96 -18.86 -7.45
N TYR A 351 8.67 -19.18 -7.51
CA TYR A 351 7.75 -18.97 -6.41
C TYR A 351 8.13 -19.83 -5.19
N VAL A 352 8.23 -19.19 -4.01
CA VAL A 352 8.65 -19.86 -2.77
C VAL A 352 7.48 -20.00 -1.81
N ASN A 353 6.80 -18.91 -1.48
CA ASN A 353 5.72 -18.91 -0.50
C ASN A 353 4.81 -17.68 -0.61
N ASN A 354 3.64 -17.76 0.03
CA ASN A 354 2.64 -16.69 0.14
C ASN A 354 2.05 -16.64 1.54
N TRP A 355 2.04 -15.44 2.12
CA TRP A 355 1.41 -15.18 3.41
C TRP A 355 0.18 -14.31 3.22
N GLY A 356 -0.99 -14.92 3.31
CA GLY A 356 -2.29 -14.24 3.30
C GLY A 356 -2.67 -13.53 2.00
N GLY A 357 -1.95 -13.79 0.89
CA GLY A 357 -2.08 -13.01 -0.34
C GLY A 357 -1.40 -11.63 -0.26
N GLU A 358 -0.89 -11.26 0.90
CA GLU A 358 -0.31 -9.95 1.18
C GLU A 358 1.18 -9.88 0.80
N VAL A 359 1.93 -10.95 1.06
CA VAL A 359 3.38 -11.04 0.80
C VAL A 359 3.66 -12.30 0.01
N LYS A 360 4.29 -12.16 -1.16
CA LYS A 360 4.75 -13.27 -2.00
C LYS A 360 6.25 -13.21 -2.16
N LEU A 361 6.91 -14.34 -1.94
CA LEU A 361 8.36 -14.46 -2.00
C LEU A 361 8.78 -15.31 -3.18
N TYR A 362 9.80 -14.83 -3.89
CA TYR A 362 10.40 -15.49 -5.04
C TYR A 362 11.89 -15.68 -4.80
N LYS A 363 12.46 -16.81 -5.24
CA LYS A 363 13.89 -17.02 -5.34
C LYS A 363 14.34 -16.61 -6.74
N VAL A 364 15.37 -15.76 -6.83
CA VAL A 364 15.91 -15.29 -8.10
C VAL A 364 16.97 -16.28 -8.60
N LYS A 365 16.83 -16.74 -9.84
CA LYS A 365 17.80 -17.60 -10.52
C LYS A 365 18.73 -16.78 -11.38
N PHE A 366 20.01 -16.92 -11.07
CA PHE A 366 21.10 -16.27 -11.77
C PHE A 366 21.81 -17.33 -12.59
N ASP A 367 21.32 -17.59 -13.80
CA ASP A 367 22.01 -18.47 -14.75
C ASP A 367 23.47 -18.05 -14.95
#